data_AF-A0A6P8UIJ3-F1
#
_entry.id   AF-A0A6P8UIJ3-F1
#
_cell.length_a   1.000
_cell.length_b   1.000
_cell.length_c   1.000
_cell.angle_alpha   90.00
_cell.angle_beta   90.00
_cell.angle_gamma   90.00
#
_symmetry.space_group_name_H-M   'P 1'
#
loop_
_entity.id
_entity.type
_entity.pdbx_description
1 polymer ?
#
loop_
_entity_poly.entity_id
_entity_poly.type
_entity_poly.pdbx_seq_one_letter_code
_entity_poly.pdbx_strand_id
1 'polypeptide(L)'
;MNAEEWKVSSCECAGTEHVVLYSDTCGGQNRNAGVSAMCLHAVNTLPISIIDHTFMESGQSKMECDSVHAAIETDRKKRPLYSSEGYYTLSAAFDTVNHQILLRTLQALGVSGSALSLLTSYLKDRTYRVVAHISACLADISQWMSDHHLKLNLDKTELLFLPGKDCPTLDLTINIGTSVVSPTQTARNLGCVGVTLDNNLSFTANIAATTRCCRYTLYNIRRMRPQLTQKVTQVLVQALVISRLDYCNSLLAGLPACAIRPLQLIQNAAACLVFNLPKFSHTTPLLRSLHWLPITARIHFKTMVLAYHAANGSGHSYIQDMVKPYTPARALRSASTKRLAAPSLRRGPKFPSAKTRGFAILAPKWWNELPIDIRTADSLHTFRRRMKTHL
;
A
#
# COMPACT_ATOMS: atom_id res chain seq x y z
N MET A 1 12.39 8.84 37.31
CA MET A 1 11.84 9.05 35.96
C MET A 1 12.74 10.11 35.34
N ASN A 2 13.77 9.65 34.62
CA ASN A 2 14.86 10.51 34.17
C ASN A 2 14.40 11.32 32.96
N ALA A 3 14.51 12.64 33.08
CA ALA A 3 14.36 13.58 31.98
C ALA A 3 15.62 13.49 31.11
N GLU A 4 15.48 13.05 29.86
CA GLU A 4 16.54 13.19 28.88
C GLU A 4 16.61 14.65 28.43
N GLU A 5 17.72 15.28 28.79
CA GLU A 5 18.15 16.61 28.36
C GLU A 5 18.27 16.63 26.82
N TRP A 6 17.46 17.47 26.19
CA TRP A 6 17.69 17.86 24.81
C TRP A 6 18.91 18.80 24.79
N LYS A 7 20.08 18.27 24.41
CA LYS A 7 21.24 19.10 24.04
C LYS A 7 20.90 19.89 22.78
N VAL A 8 20.42 21.12 22.96
CA VAL A 8 20.36 22.12 21.92
C VAL A 8 21.78 22.57 21.65
N SER A 9 22.33 22.19 20.49
CA SER A 9 23.54 22.80 19.95
C SER A 9 23.25 24.29 19.76
N SER A 10 23.89 25.12 20.56
CA SER A 10 23.86 26.58 20.49
C SER A 10 24.44 27.03 19.14
N CYS A 11 23.58 27.26 18.15
CA CYS A 11 23.91 28.13 17.04
C CYS A 11 23.77 29.56 17.56
N GLU A 12 24.90 30.26 17.62
CA GLU A 12 25.00 31.67 17.99
C GLU A 12 24.21 32.52 17.00
N CYS A 13 23.02 32.96 17.37
CA CYS A 13 22.34 34.10 16.75
C CYS A 13 21.84 35.03 17.86
N ALA A 14 22.79 35.65 18.57
CA ALA A 14 22.49 36.78 19.43
C ALA A 14 22.11 37.97 18.54
N GLY A 15 20.83 38.35 18.51
CA GLY A 15 20.36 39.58 17.88
C GLY A 15 19.28 39.45 16.80
N THR A 16 18.70 38.27 16.56
CA THR A 16 17.66 38.11 15.54
C THR A 16 16.29 38.60 16.03
N GLU A 17 15.98 39.89 15.82
CA GLU A 17 14.70 40.49 16.19
C GLU A 17 13.53 40.03 15.28
N HIS A 18 13.80 39.66 14.03
CA HIS A 18 12.78 39.30 13.04
C HIS A 18 13.04 37.93 12.41
N VAL A 19 12.02 37.07 12.45
CA VAL A 19 12.07 35.71 11.90
C VAL A 19 10.98 35.52 10.85
N VAL A 20 11.35 35.06 9.65
CA VAL A 20 10.40 34.72 8.59
C VAL A 20 10.33 33.19 8.45
N LEU A 21 9.12 32.64 8.64
CA LEU A 21 8.81 31.23 8.48
C LEU A 21 8.13 31.02 7.13
N TYR A 22 8.57 30.01 6.39
CA TYR A 22 7.93 29.56 5.15
C TYR A 22 7.29 28.20 5.37
N SER A 23 6.03 28.05 4.98
CA SER A 23 5.31 26.80 5.14
C SER A 23 4.51 26.41 3.90
N ASP A 24 4.52 25.12 3.59
CA ASP A 24 3.77 24.55 2.47
C ASP A 24 2.26 24.54 2.79
N THR A 25 1.43 24.54 1.74
CA THR A 25 -0.04 24.68 1.85
C THR A 25 -0.75 23.43 2.40
N CYS A 26 -0.12 22.66 3.28
CA CYS A 26 -0.76 21.60 4.05
C CYS A 26 -1.61 22.20 5.16
N GLY A 27 -2.78 22.72 4.78
CA GLY A 27 -3.67 23.51 5.64
C GLY A 27 -4.15 22.84 6.93
N GLY A 28 -4.02 21.51 7.06
CA GLY A 28 -4.36 20.79 8.30
C GLY A 28 -3.23 20.66 9.31
N GLN A 29 -1.96 20.74 8.88
CA GLN A 29 -0.78 20.56 9.74
C GLN A 29 -0.14 21.90 10.11
N ASN A 30 -0.04 22.83 9.16
CA ASN A 30 0.72 24.06 9.32
C ASN A 30 -0.13 25.27 9.77
N ARG A 31 -1.46 25.18 9.63
CA ARG A 31 -2.43 26.16 10.13
C ARG A 31 -3.19 25.65 11.35
N ASN A 32 -2.51 24.94 12.24
CA ASN A 32 -3.11 24.43 13.47
C ASN A 32 -2.82 25.36 14.67
N ALA A 33 -3.70 25.32 15.68
CA ALA A 33 -3.59 26.17 16.88
C ALA A 33 -2.28 25.94 17.67
N GLY A 34 -1.67 24.76 17.56
CA GLY A 34 -0.39 24.43 18.18
C GLY A 34 0.79 25.16 17.55
N VAL A 35 0.81 25.36 16.23
CA VAL A 35 1.85 26.16 15.55
C VAL A 35 1.74 27.63 15.97
N SER A 36 0.51 28.16 16.06
CA SER A 36 0.26 29.51 16.57
C SER A 36 0.68 29.65 18.04
N ALA A 37 0.37 28.67 18.89
CA ALA A 37 0.78 28.67 20.29
C ALA A 37 2.30 28.58 20.46
N MET A 38 2.98 27.80 19.62
CA MET A 38 4.43 27.70 19.59
C MET A 38 5.07 29.03 19.20
N CYS A 39 4.62 29.70 18.12
CA CYS A 39 5.13 31.01 17.72
C CYS A 39 4.93 32.06 18.82
N LEU A 40 3.75 32.06 19.48
CA LEU A 40 3.48 32.97 20.58
C LEU A 40 4.39 32.71 21.79
N HIS A 41 4.66 31.44 22.10
CA HIS A 41 5.60 31.07 23.15
C HIS A 41 7.02 31.53 22.80
N ALA A 42 7.44 31.37 21.54
CA ALA A 42 8.75 31.80 21.06
C ALA A 42 8.96 33.32 21.21
N VAL A 43 7.98 34.14 20.81
CA VAL A 43 8.03 35.61 21.03
C VAL A 43 8.13 35.97 22.51
N ASN A 44 7.48 35.22 23.40
CA ASN A 44 7.48 35.50 24.83
C ASN A 44 8.75 35.02 25.57
N THR A 45 9.53 34.12 24.97
CA THR A 45 10.65 33.43 25.64
C THR A 45 12.01 33.67 25.00
N LEU A 46 12.02 34.03 23.72
CA LEU A 46 13.22 34.30 22.93
C LEU A 46 13.28 35.79 22.59
N PRO A 47 14.47 36.35 22.31
CA PRO A 47 14.64 37.75 21.91
C PRO A 47 14.19 37.99 20.44
N ILE A 48 12.97 37.58 20.09
CA ILE A 48 12.37 37.73 18.76
C ILE A 48 11.14 38.63 18.91
N SER A 49 11.10 39.78 18.21
CA SER A 49 10.01 40.75 18.27
C SER A 49 8.94 40.51 17.20
N ILE A 50 9.31 39.98 16.03
CA ILE A 50 8.39 39.76 14.91
C ILE A 50 8.60 38.37 14.30
N ILE A 51 7.50 37.63 14.09
CA ILE A 51 7.49 36.37 13.34
C ILE A 51 6.51 36.49 12.17
N ASP A 52 7.02 36.57 10.94
CA ASP A 52 6.20 36.51 9.73
C ASP A 52 6.05 35.06 9.27
N HIS A 53 4.82 34.58 9.15
CA HIS A 53 4.55 33.23 8.67
C HIS A 53 3.94 33.30 7.26
N THR A 54 4.79 33.11 6.27
CA THR A 54 4.45 33.15 4.84
C THR A 54 4.03 31.78 4.33
N PHE A 55 2.92 31.74 3.58
CA PHE A 55 2.42 30.54 2.92
C PHE A 55 2.63 30.63 1.42
N MET A 56 3.02 29.51 0.79
CA MET A 56 3.13 29.45 -0.68
C MET A 56 1.75 29.61 -1.35
N GLU A 57 1.69 30.21 -2.54
CA GLU A 57 0.45 30.30 -3.32
C GLU A 57 0.03 28.93 -3.89
N SER A 58 -1.28 28.68 -3.97
CA SER A 58 -1.82 27.44 -4.52
C SER A 58 -1.43 27.30 -6.00
N GLY A 59 -0.60 26.31 -6.31
CA GLY A 59 -0.06 26.08 -7.66
C GLY A 59 1.46 26.24 -7.78
N GLN A 60 2.12 26.80 -6.77
CA GLN A 60 3.59 26.86 -6.69
C GLN A 60 4.22 25.69 -5.90
N SER A 61 3.44 24.67 -5.56
CA SER A 61 3.94 23.42 -4.95
C SER A 61 4.74 22.54 -5.91
N LYS A 62 5.29 23.10 -6.99
CA LYS A 62 6.32 22.46 -7.81
C LYS A 62 7.67 22.85 -7.23
N MET A 63 8.04 22.19 -6.13
CA MET A 63 9.42 22.25 -5.67
C MET A 63 10.32 21.66 -6.77
N GLU A 64 11.57 22.11 -6.88
CA GLU A 64 12.52 21.51 -7.83
C GLU A 64 12.64 19.99 -7.61
N CYS A 65 12.49 19.53 -6.36
CA CYS A 65 12.33 18.12 -5.98
C CYS A 65 11.20 17.40 -6.75
N ASP A 66 10.02 17.99 -6.87
CA ASP A 66 8.88 17.42 -7.60
C ASP A 66 9.11 17.45 -9.11
N SER A 67 9.79 18.48 -9.62
CA SER A 67 10.22 18.57 -11.02
C SER A 67 11.27 17.52 -11.36
N VAL A 68 12.20 17.24 -10.44
CA VAL A 68 13.22 16.18 -10.56
C VAL A 68 12.56 14.80 -10.50
N HIS A 69 11.59 14.57 -9.60
CA HIS A 69 10.80 13.34 -9.60
C HIS A 69 10.01 13.15 -10.89
N ALA A 70 9.40 14.21 -11.44
CA ALA A 70 8.71 14.16 -12.72
C ALA A 70 9.67 13.94 -13.90
N ALA A 71 10.86 14.53 -13.89
CA ALA A 71 11.89 14.32 -14.91
C ALA A 71 12.43 12.87 -14.88
N ILE A 72 12.69 12.33 -13.69
CA ILE A 72 13.07 10.93 -13.49
C ILE A 72 11.95 10.01 -13.97
N GLU A 73 10.68 10.27 -13.62
CA GLU A 73 9.54 9.50 -14.14
C GLU A 73 9.43 9.56 -15.67
N THR A 74 9.71 10.71 -16.27
CA THR A 74 9.61 10.93 -17.72
C THR A 74 10.73 10.23 -18.48
N ASP A 75 11.95 10.20 -17.94
CA ASP A 75 13.08 9.45 -18.50
C ASP A 75 12.89 7.93 -18.34
N ARG A 76 12.32 7.49 -17.21
CA ARG A 76 12.01 6.07 -16.96
C ARG A 76 10.91 5.52 -17.87
N LYS A 77 9.94 6.34 -18.30
CA LYS A 77 8.85 5.94 -19.21
C LYS A 77 9.32 5.57 -20.63
N LYS A 78 10.53 5.96 -21.04
CA LYS A 78 11.09 5.66 -22.38
C LYS A 78 11.86 4.33 -22.46
N ARG A 79 12.05 3.63 -21.34
CA ARG A 79 12.72 2.32 -21.30
C ARG A 79 11.68 1.21 -21.19
N PRO A 80 11.74 0.15 -22.02
CA PRO A 80 10.85 -0.99 -21.86
C PRO A 80 11.13 -1.67 -20.51
N LEU A 81 10.17 -1.55 -19.59
CA LEU A 81 10.14 -2.34 -18.35
C LEU A 81 9.58 -3.72 -18.69
N TYR A 82 10.44 -4.73 -18.74
CA TYR A 82 9.94 -6.11 -18.73
C TYR A 82 9.33 -6.37 -17.35
N SER A 83 8.13 -6.95 -17.33
CA SER A 83 7.45 -7.28 -16.08
C SER A 83 8.31 -8.25 -15.25
N SER A 84 8.22 -8.15 -13.92
CA SER A 84 8.90 -9.09 -12.99
C SER A 84 8.61 -10.56 -13.32
N GLU A 85 7.46 -10.83 -13.95
CA GLU A 85 7.03 -12.17 -14.38
C GLU A 85 7.79 -12.67 -15.63
N GLY A 86 8.16 -11.78 -16.56
CA GLY A 86 9.01 -12.10 -17.71
C GLY A 86 10.47 -12.33 -17.32
N TYR A 87 11.00 -11.54 -16.38
CA TYR A 87 12.32 -11.80 -15.82
C TYR A 87 12.34 -13.06 -14.94
N TYR A 88 11.29 -13.31 -14.15
CA TYR A 88 11.21 -14.51 -13.31
C TYR A 88 11.11 -15.80 -14.12
N THR A 89 10.41 -15.81 -15.25
CA THR A 89 10.30 -17.03 -16.10
C THR A 89 11.59 -17.36 -16.84
N LEU A 90 12.36 -16.35 -17.26
CA LEU A 90 13.71 -16.54 -17.81
C LEU A 90 14.72 -16.87 -16.69
N SER A 91 14.74 -16.11 -15.59
CA SER A 91 15.63 -16.34 -14.45
C SER A 91 15.41 -17.70 -13.82
N ALA A 92 14.16 -18.10 -13.53
CA ALA A 92 13.88 -19.40 -12.93
C ALA A 92 14.32 -20.57 -13.83
N ALA A 93 14.34 -20.38 -15.16
CA ALA A 93 14.88 -21.37 -16.09
C ALA A 93 16.41 -21.43 -16.06
N PHE A 94 17.11 -20.33 -15.77
CA PHE A 94 18.57 -20.30 -15.59
C PHE A 94 19.02 -20.69 -14.16
N ASP A 95 18.23 -20.35 -13.14
CA ASP A 95 18.49 -20.62 -11.72
C ASP A 95 18.33 -22.11 -11.35
N THR A 96 17.66 -22.89 -12.21
CA THR A 96 17.43 -24.34 -12.02
C THR A 96 18.36 -25.22 -12.85
N VAL A 97 19.23 -24.65 -13.68
CA VAL A 97 20.16 -25.42 -14.49
C VAL A 97 21.29 -25.93 -13.62
N ASN A 98 21.42 -27.25 -13.51
CA ASN A 98 22.56 -27.86 -12.82
C ASN A 98 23.85 -27.59 -13.62
N HIS A 99 24.76 -26.80 -13.03
CA HIS A 99 26.00 -26.38 -13.69
C HIS A 99 26.89 -27.57 -14.09
N GLN A 100 26.86 -28.70 -13.37
CA GLN A 100 27.63 -29.89 -13.76
C GLN A 100 27.05 -30.58 -15.00
N ILE A 101 25.72 -30.62 -15.12
CA ILE A 101 25.04 -31.21 -16.29
C ILE A 101 25.30 -30.32 -17.51
N LEU A 102 25.18 -28.98 -17.35
CA LEU A 102 25.44 -28.00 -18.41
C LEU A 102 26.89 -28.06 -18.92
N LEU A 103 27.87 -28.13 -18.02
CA LEU A 103 29.28 -28.23 -18.41
C LEU A 103 29.59 -29.56 -19.13
N ARG A 104 28.95 -30.67 -18.72
CA ARG A 104 29.08 -31.97 -19.39
C ARG A 104 28.44 -31.97 -20.78
N THR A 105 27.27 -31.37 -20.95
CA THR A 105 26.64 -31.25 -22.29
C THR A 105 27.44 -30.32 -23.20
N LEU A 106 28.00 -29.23 -22.69
CA LEU A 106 28.88 -28.35 -23.48
C LEU A 106 30.17 -29.07 -23.91
N GLN A 107 30.76 -29.89 -23.05
CA GLN A 107 31.87 -30.79 -23.42
C GLN A 107 31.46 -31.81 -24.49
N ALA A 108 30.30 -32.44 -24.34
CA ALA A 108 29.79 -33.41 -25.31
C ALA A 108 29.47 -32.77 -26.68
N LEU A 109 29.18 -31.47 -26.70
CA LEU A 109 28.95 -30.68 -27.93
C LEU A 109 30.26 -30.12 -28.54
N GLY A 110 31.43 -30.49 -28.01
CA GLY A 110 32.73 -30.14 -28.57
C GLY A 110 33.39 -28.88 -27.99
N VAL A 111 32.79 -28.23 -26.98
CA VAL A 111 33.41 -27.09 -26.28
C VAL A 111 34.47 -27.62 -25.32
N SER A 112 35.75 -27.40 -25.63
CA SER A 112 36.89 -27.89 -24.85
C SER A 112 37.98 -26.82 -24.69
N GLY A 113 38.96 -27.08 -23.82
CA GLY A 113 40.10 -26.18 -23.59
C GLY A 113 39.72 -24.87 -22.89
N SER A 114 40.30 -23.75 -23.35
CA SER A 114 40.20 -22.42 -22.75
C SER A 114 38.76 -21.90 -22.65
N ALA A 115 37.92 -22.21 -23.65
CA ALA A 115 36.52 -21.81 -23.66
C ALA A 115 35.71 -22.50 -22.55
N LEU A 116 35.96 -23.79 -22.31
CA LEU A 116 35.32 -24.54 -21.23
C LEU A 116 35.81 -24.04 -19.85
N SER A 117 37.11 -23.72 -19.73
CA SER A 117 37.67 -23.15 -18.51
C SER A 117 37.03 -21.81 -18.16
N LEU A 118 36.85 -20.93 -19.15
CA LEU A 118 36.20 -19.63 -18.99
C LEU A 118 34.71 -19.76 -18.61
N LEU A 119 33.98 -20.69 -19.23
CA LEU A 119 32.58 -20.97 -18.87
C LEU A 119 32.47 -21.57 -17.47
N THR A 120 33.42 -22.42 -17.09
CA THR A 120 33.48 -23.01 -15.75
C THR A 120 33.76 -21.93 -14.70
N SER A 121 34.71 -21.03 -14.92
CA SER A 121 34.99 -19.93 -14.00
C SER A 121 33.83 -18.94 -13.91
N TYR A 122 33.13 -18.69 -15.02
CA TYR A 122 31.99 -17.77 -15.08
C TYR A 122 30.76 -18.30 -14.32
N LEU A 123 30.59 -19.62 -14.24
CA LEU A 123 29.48 -20.29 -13.56
C LEU A 123 29.79 -20.70 -12.11
N LYS A 124 31.06 -20.69 -11.70
CA LYS A 124 31.49 -21.02 -10.33
C LYS A 124 31.33 -19.80 -9.41
N ASP A 125 30.90 -20.03 -8.16
CA ASP A 125 30.79 -19.03 -7.09
C ASP A 125 29.87 -17.82 -7.36
N ARG A 126 28.85 -17.98 -8.22
CA ARG A 126 27.77 -17.00 -8.35
C ARG A 126 26.95 -16.93 -7.07
N THR A 127 27.04 -15.82 -6.35
CA THR A 127 26.23 -15.50 -5.18
C THR A 127 25.28 -14.35 -5.51
N TYR A 128 24.00 -14.49 -5.16
CA TYR A 128 22.99 -13.44 -5.33
C TYR A 128 23.28 -12.30 -4.33
N ARG A 129 23.99 -11.25 -4.75
CA ARG A 129 24.32 -10.10 -3.87
C ARG A 129 23.23 -9.02 -3.89
N VAL A 130 21.98 -9.41 -3.62
CA VAL A 130 20.84 -8.47 -3.58
C VAL A 130 21.04 -7.43 -2.47
N VAL A 131 21.55 -7.85 -1.31
CA VAL A 131 21.81 -6.95 -0.16
C VAL A 131 22.82 -5.86 -0.52
N ALA A 132 23.91 -6.20 -1.22
CA ALA A 132 24.96 -5.24 -1.60
C ALA A 132 24.47 -4.18 -2.61
N HIS A 133 23.57 -4.56 -3.52
CA HIS A 133 22.98 -3.61 -4.47
C HIS A 133 21.99 -2.67 -3.78
N ILE A 134 21.18 -3.18 -2.84
CA ILE A 134 20.26 -2.34 -2.08
C ILE A 134 21.05 -1.38 -1.18
N SER A 135 22.11 -1.85 -0.52
CA SER A 135 22.97 -0.98 0.30
C SER A 135 23.68 0.10 -0.53
N ALA A 136 24.19 -0.24 -1.72
CA ALA A 136 24.79 0.73 -2.63
C ALA A 136 23.77 1.79 -3.09
N CYS A 137 22.57 1.36 -3.51
CA CYS A 137 21.50 2.28 -3.90
C CYS A 137 21.07 3.20 -2.75
N LEU A 138 20.97 2.67 -1.53
CA LEU A 138 20.66 3.50 -0.35
C LEU A 138 21.79 4.46 0.01
N ALA A 139 23.05 4.08 -0.22
CA ALA A 139 24.19 4.97 -0.09
C ALA A 139 24.15 6.08 -1.14
N ASP A 140 23.84 5.76 -2.40
CA ASP A 140 23.68 6.75 -3.47
C ASP A 140 22.54 7.74 -3.17
N ILE A 141 21.40 7.25 -2.67
CA ILE A 141 20.28 8.08 -2.23
C ILE A 141 20.69 8.96 -1.04
N SER A 142 21.43 8.40 -0.08
CA SER A 142 21.92 9.15 1.08
C SER A 142 22.90 10.25 0.67
N GLN A 143 23.78 9.97 -0.29
CA GLN A 143 24.72 10.95 -0.85
C GLN A 143 23.95 12.05 -1.57
N TRP A 144 23.04 11.68 -2.48
CA TRP A 144 22.19 12.63 -3.19
C TRP A 144 21.37 13.50 -2.23
N MET A 145 20.78 12.93 -1.18
CA MET A 145 20.06 13.69 -0.15
C MET A 145 20.99 14.67 0.57
N SER A 146 22.21 14.25 0.91
CA SER A 146 23.20 15.11 1.58
C SER A 146 23.61 16.28 0.69
N ASP A 147 23.81 16.03 -0.61
CA ASP A 147 24.12 17.05 -1.60
C ASP A 147 22.98 18.07 -1.78
N HIS A 148 21.74 17.69 -1.46
CA HIS A 148 20.55 18.55 -1.48
C HIS A 148 20.14 19.04 -0.08
N HIS A 149 21.05 18.98 0.91
CA HIS A 149 20.82 19.42 2.30
C HIS A 149 19.66 18.70 3.02
N LEU A 150 19.34 17.47 2.61
CA LEU A 150 18.35 16.59 3.24
C LEU A 150 19.04 15.49 4.05
N LYS A 151 18.48 15.14 5.21
CA LYS A 151 18.97 14.04 6.04
C LYS A 151 18.02 12.84 5.96
N LEU A 152 18.54 11.70 5.52
CA LEU A 152 17.82 10.42 5.59
C LEU A 152 17.57 10.04 7.05
N ASN A 153 16.31 9.87 7.43
CA ASN A 153 15.93 9.46 8.79
C ASN A 153 15.93 7.94 8.89
N LEU A 154 17.08 7.37 9.28
CA LEU A 154 17.25 5.93 9.44
C LEU A 154 16.39 5.36 10.58
N ASP A 155 16.10 6.14 11.63
CA ASP A 155 15.25 5.69 12.75
C ASP A 155 13.80 5.45 12.32
N LYS A 156 13.33 6.15 11.28
CA LYS A 156 11.99 5.98 10.71
C LYS A 156 11.97 5.03 9.50
N THR A 157 13.12 4.56 9.04
CA THR A 157 13.22 3.72 7.85
C THR A 157 13.09 2.25 8.26
N GLU A 158 11.97 1.62 7.90
CA GLU A 158 11.68 0.22 8.22
C GLU A 158 11.92 -0.67 6.99
N LEU A 159 12.70 -1.75 7.15
CA LEU A 159 12.91 -2.75 6.10
C LEU A 159 11.90 -3.91 6.27
N LEU A 160 10.89 -3.98 5.40
CA LEU A 160 9.97 -5.12 5.37
C LEU A 160 10.39 -6.15 4.32
N PHE A 161 10.78 -7.34 4.76
CA PHE A 161 11.04 -8.45 3.86
C PHE A 161 9.79 -9.33 3.68
N LEU A 162 9.43 -9.60 2.43
CA LEU A 162 8.30 -10.46 2.05
C LEU A 162 8.83 -11.79 1.50
N PRO A 163 9.03 -12.82 2.34
CA PRO A 163 9.60 -14.08 1.90
C PRO A 163 8.68 -14.84 0.93
N GLY A 164 9.28 -15.40 -0.12
CA GLY A 164 8.64 -16.44 -0.92
C GLY A 164 8.57 -17.77 -0.14
N LYS A 165 7.70 -18.70 -0.59
CA LYS A 165 7.52 -20.02 0.07
C LYS A 165 8.81 -20.80 0.26
N ASP A 166 9.78 -20.63 -0.64
CA ASP A 166 11.03 -21.39 -0.67
C ASP A 166 12.26 -20.49 -0.44
N CYS A 167 12.10 -19.42 0.35
CA CYS A 167 13.21 -18.51 0.63
C CYS A 167 14.04 -19.01 1.81
N PRO A 168 15.36 -19.30 1.64
CA PRO A 168 16.23 -19.59 2.77
C PRO A 168 16.30 -18.36 3.69
N THR A 169 16.48 -18.61 4.99
CA THR A 169 16.74 -17.55 5.97
C THR A 169 18.04 -16.85 5.60
N LEU A 170 17.94 -15.68 4.99
CA LEU A 170 19.07 -14.82 4.66
C LEU A 170 19.17 -13.76 5.75
N ASP A 171 20.39 -13.50 6.22
CA ASP A 171 20.67 -12.29 6.98
C ASP A 171 20.62 -11.12 5.99
N LEU A 172 19.55 -10.32 6.10
CA LEU A 172 19.23 -9.22 5.20
C LEU A 172 19.53 -7.86 5.86
N THR A 173 20.43 -7.84 6.83
CA THR A 173 20.89 -6.59 7.44
C THR A 173 21.54 -5.70 6.39
N ILE A 174 21.06 -4.45 6.29
CA ILE A 174 21.57 -3.45 5.37
C ILE A 174 22.35 -2.41 6.17
N ASN A 175 23.63 -2.27 5.86
CA ASN A 175 24.50 -1.27 6.48
C ASN A 175 24.50 0.01 5.63
N ILE A 176 24.15 1.15 6.24
CA ILE A 176 24.19 2.47 5.62
C ILE A 176 25.04 3.37 6.52
N GLY A 177 26.27 3.66 6.10
CA GLY A 177 27.24 4.39 6.91
C GLY A 177 27.56 3.64 8.22
N THR A 178 27.29 4.28 9.37
CA THR A 178 27.48 3.70 10.71
C THR A 178 26.23 2.97 11.26
N SER A 179 25.10 3.01 10.54
CA SER A 179 23.81 2.52 11.05
C SER A 179 23.38 1.25 10.32
N VAL A 180 22.90 0.28 11.09
CA VAL A 180 22.42 -1.02 10.59
C VAL A 180 20.90 -1.04 10.60
N VAL A 181 20.29 -1.25 9.44
CA VAL A 181 18.84 -1.46 9.31
C VAL A 181 18.57 -2.96 9.24
N SER A 182 17.90 -3.50 10.26
CA SER A 182 17.49 -4.90 10.31
C SER A 182 16.05 -5.09 9.79
N PRO A 183 15.73 -6.26 9.23
CA PRO A 183 14.38 -6.53 8.74
C PRO A 183 13.37 -6.56 9.89
N THR A 184 12.30 -5.78 9.77
CA THR A 184 11.19 -5.77 10.71
C THR A 184 10.10 -6.75 10.29
N GLN A 185 9.41 -7.36 11.26
CA GLN A 185 8.29 -8.26 10.98
C GLN A 185 7.02 -7.53 10.52
N THR A 186 6.93 -6.25 10.87
CA THR A 186 5.83 -5.37 10.51
C THR A 186 6.37 -3.99 10.15
N ALA A 187 5.85 -3.39 9.09
CA ALA A 187 6.17 -2.02 8.72
C ALA A 187 4.91 -1.18 8.48
N ARG A 188 4.96 0.10 8.84
CA ARG A 188 3.88 1.05 8.56
C ARG A 188 4.04 1.59 7.14
N ASN A 189 3.02 1.41 6.32
CA ASN A 189 3.01 2.02 5.00
C ASN A 189 2.72 3.52 5.13
N LEU A 190 3.69 4.35 4.76
CA LEU A 190 3.57 5.82 4.82
C LEU A 190 2.58 6.38 3.78
N GLY A 191 2.42 5.71 2.62
CA GLY A 191 1.47 6.11 1.58
C GLY A 191 0.01 5.74 1.89
N CYS A 192 -0.21 4.62 2.59
CA CYS A 192 -1.51 4.27 3.17
C CYS A 192 -1.47 4.49 4.68
N VAL A 193 -1.47 5.77 5.09
CA VAL A 193 -1.31 6.19 6.49
C VAL A 193 -2.17 5.33 7.43
N GLY A 194 -1.50 4.62 8.34
CA GLY A 194 -2.12 3.76 9.35
C GLY A 194 -2.30 2.29 8.96
N VAL A 195 -1.93 1.87 7.75
CA VAL A 195 -1.90 0.45 7.36
C VAL A 195 -0.56 -0.17 7.77
N THR A 196 -0.60 -1.11 8.72
CA THR A 196 0.55 -1.95 9.06
C THR A 196 0.57 -3.19 8.19
N LEU A 197 1.65 -3.39 7.45
CA LEU A 197 1.93 -4.59 6.67
C LEU A 197 2.79 -5.54 7.50
N ASP A 198 2.42 -6.81 7.53
CA ASP A 198 3.22 -7.89 8.08
C ASP A 198 3.97 -8.63 6.96
N ASN A 199 5.09 -9.27 7.30
CA ASN A 199 5.90 -10.06 6.37
C ASN A 199 5.12 -11.16 5.62
N ASN A 200 4.01 -11.63 6.18
CA ASN A 200 3.12 -12.64 5.61
C ASN A 200 1.87 -12.08 4.90
N LEU A 201 1.72 -10.75 4.86
CA LEU A 201 0.55 -10.05 4.30
C LEU A 201 -0.78 -10.64 4.81
N SER A 202 -0.86 -10.95 6.11
CA SER A 202 -2.06 -11.38 6.81
C SER A 202 -2.93 -10.20 7.27
N PHE A 203 -2.34 -9.01 7.43
CA PHE A 203 -3.00 -7.79 7.91
C PHE A 203 -3.64 -7.92 9.30
N THR A 204 -3.27 -8.93 10.08
CA THR A 204 -3.87 -9.22 11.40
C THR A 204 -3.70 -8.06 12.38
N ALA A 205 -2.51 -7.49 12.48
CA ALA A 205 -2.21 -6.33 13.31
C ALA A 205 -3.05 -5.10 12.90
N ASN A 206 -3.17 -4.86 11.59
CA ASN A 206 -3.97 -3.76 11.04
C ASN A 206 -5.47 -3.92 11.35
N ILE A 207 -6.01 -5.13 11.16
CA ILE A 207 -7.40 -5.46 11.50
C ILE A 207 -7.64 -5.28 13.00
N ALA A 208 -6.70 -5.70 13.85
CA ALA A 208 -6.79 -5.54 15.29
C ALA A 208 -6.78 -4.05 15.71
N ALA A 209 -5.89 -3.25 15.13
CA ALA A 209 -5.81 -1.81 15.39
C ALA A 209 -7.11 -1.08 14.95
N THR A 210 -7.58 -1.36 13.74
CA THR A 210 -8.86 -0.83 13.22
C THR A 210 -10.02 -1.25 14.12
N THR A 211 -10.02 -2.51 14.55
CA THR A 211 -11.04 -3.05 15.45
C THR A 211 -11.08 -2.32 16.78
N ARG A 212 -9.91 -2.09 17.38
CA ARG A 212 -9.78 -1.36 18.65
C ARG A 212 -10.31 0.07 18.53
N CYS A 213 -9.88 0.79 17.49
CA CYS A 213 -10.31 2.16 17.22
C CYS A 213 -11.84 2.25 17.02
N CYS A 214 -12.42 1.37 16.21
CA CYS A 214 -13.85 1.36 15.97
C CYS A 214 -14.66 0.99 17.21
N ARG A 215 -14.19 0.03 18.02
CA ARG A 215 -14.84 -0.34 19.29
C ARG A 215 -14.86 0.82 20.27
N TYR A 216 -13.74 1.53 20.41
CA TYR A 216 -13.64 2.73 21.24
C TYR A 216 -14.62 3.82 20.76
N THR A 217 -14.67 4.04 19.44
CA THR A 217 -15.62 4.99 18.83
C THR A 217 -17.07 4.59 19.12
N LEU A 218 -17.44 3.33 18.92
CA LEU A 218 -18.79 2.82 19.19
C LEU A 218 -19.17 2.93 20.67
N TYR A 219 -18.21 2.69 21.57
CA TYR A 219 -18.41 2.88 23.01
C TYR A 219 -18.78 4.33 23.34
N ASN A 220 -18.04 5.30 22.78
CA ASN A 220 -18.32 6.72 22.98
C ASN A 220 -19.68 7.14 22.40
N ILE A 221 -20.01 6.69 21.17
CA ILE A 221 -21.33 6.97 20.58
C ILE A 221 -22.44 6.34 21.41
N ARG A 222 -22.23 5.13 21.97
CA ARG A 222 -23.22 4.47 22.83
C ARG A 222 -23.54 5.25 24.09
N ARG A 223 -22.55 5.93 24.68
CA ARG A 223 -22.77 6.79 25.85
C ARG A 223 -23.62 8.02 25.50
N MET A 224 -23.43 8.57 24.31
CA MET A 224 -24.20 9.72 23.82
C MET A 224 -25.57 9.31 23.23
N ARG A 225 -25.77 8.02 22.95
CA ARG A 225 -26.97 7.49 22.28
C ARG A 225 -28.32 7.93 22.87
N PRO A 226 -28.51 8.08 24.21
CA PRO A 226 -29.78 8.53 24.77
C PRO A 226 -30.21 9.93 24.30
N GLN A 227 -29.25 10.79 23.94
CA GLN A 227 -29.49 12.17 23.52
C GLN A 227 -29.58 12.30 21.99
N LEU A 228 -29.37 11.22 21.25
CA LEU A 228 -29.26 11.25 19.79
C LEU A 228 -30.47 10.58 19.14
N THR A 229 -30.96 11.19 18.07
CA THR A 229 -31.93 10.53 17.19
C THR A 229 -31.25 9.39 16.42
N GLN A 230 -32.06 8.47 15.90
CA GLN A 230 -31.57 7.38 15.06
C GLN A 230 -30.82 7.91 13.83
N LYS A 231 -31.34 8.97 13.18
CA LYS A 231 -30.75 9.55 11.97
C LYS A 231 -29.37 10.15 12.24
N VAL A 232 -29.22 10.92 13.32
CA VAL A 232 -27.92 11.50 13.71
C VAL A 232 -26.94 10.39 14.08
N THR A 233 -27.39 9.37 14.82
CA THR A 233 -26.56 8.20 15.16
C THR A 233 -26.06 7.48 13.90
N GLN A 234 -26.92 7.31 12.89
CA GLN A 234 -26.55 6.72 11.61
C GLN A 234 -25.44 7.51 10.91
N VAL A 235 -25.55 8.85 10.87
CA VAL A 235 -24.54 9.72 10.26
C VAL A 235 -23.21 9.63 11.01
N LEU A 236 -23.23 9.69 12.34
CA LEU A 236 -22.02 9.56 13.17
C LEU A 236 -21.32 8.21 12.95
N VAL A 237 -22.08 7.11 12.95
CA VAL A 237 -21.54 5.78 12.71
C VAL A 237 -20.98 5.67 11.29
N GLN A 238 -21.66 6.22 10.29
CA GLN A 238 -21.17 6.24 8.91
C GLN A 238 -19.85 7.01 8.79
N ALA A 239 -19.77 8.19 9.42
CA ALA A 239 -18.63 9.09 9.33
C ALA A 239 -17.40 8.61 10.12
N LEU A 240 -17.59 7.97 11.28
CA LEU A 240 -16.49 7.63 12.20
C LEU A 240 -16.12 6.15 12.21
N VAL A 241 -17.06 5.26 11.88
CA VAL A 241 -16.84 3.80 11.94
C VAL A 241 -16.82 3.21 10.54
N ILE A 242 -17.87 3.43 9.74
CA ILE A 242 -17.95 2.85 8.39
C ILE A 242 -16.85 3.39 7.47
N SER A 243 -16.53 4.69 7.54
CA SER A 243 -15.41 5.28 6.81
C SER A 243 -14.07 4.57 7.09
N ARG A 244 -13.80 4.20 8.35
CA ARG A 244 -12.60 3.45 8.75
C ARG A 244 -12.63 2.01 8.29
N LEU A 245 -13.79 1.36 8.33
CA LEU A 245 -13.96 0.00 7.79
C LEU A 245 -13.83 -0.04 6.27
N ASP A 246 -14.17 1.06 5.60
CA ASP A 246 -14.06 1.19 4.16
C ASP A 246 -12.63 1.61 3.74
N TYR A 247 -11.87 2.31 4.57
CA TYR A 247 -10.51 2.74 4.26
C TYR A 247 -9.59 1.55 3.95
N CYS A 248 -8.98 1.56 2.77
CA CYS A 248 -8.06 0.52 2.26
C CYS A 248 -8.56 -0.93 2.36
N ASN A 249 -9.86 -1.17 2.43
CA ASN A 249 -10.40 -2.52 2.62
C ASN A 249 -10.20 -3.45 1.40
N SER A 250 -9.91 -2.90 0.21
CA SER A 250 -9.55 -3.67 -0.98
C SER A 250 -8.26 -4.48 -0.78
N LEU A 251 -7.38 -4.06 0.13
CA LEU A 251 -6.17 -4.82 0.52
C LEU A 251 -6.51 -6.13 1.25
N LEU A 252 -7.71 -6.21 1.84
CA LEU A 252 -8.20 -7.39 2.54
C LEU A 252 -8.81 -8.44 1.59
N ALA A 253 -8.80 -8.18 0.27
CA ALA A 253 -9.31 -9.10 -0.73
C ALA A 253 -8.55 -10.44 -0.68
N GLY A 254 -9.31 -11.55 -0.69
CA GLY A 254 -8.74 -12.90 -0.66
C GLY A 254 -8.29 -13.39 0.72
N LEU A 255 -8.46 -12.59 1.78
CA LEU A 255 -8.24 -13.09 3.16
C LEU A 255 -9.33 -14.09 3.57
N PRO A 256 -9.01 -15.05 4.46
CA PRO A 256 -9.99 -16.00 4.94
C PRO A 256 -11.08 -15.29 5.76
N ALA A 257 -12.31 -15.82 5.70
CA ALA A 257 -13.46 -15.22 6.39
C ALA A 257 -13.24 -15.07 7.91
N CYS A 258 -12.47 -15.96 8.54
CA CYS A 258 -12.12 -15.86 9.96
C CYS A 258 -11.31 -14.59 10.29
N ALA A 259 -10.42 -14.14 9.40
CA ALA A 259 -9.63 -12.93 9.58
C ALA A 259 -10.47 -11.66 9.44
N ILE A 260 -11.49 -11.68 8.57
CA ILE A 260 -12.40 -10.55 8.32
C ILE A 260 -13.52 -10.46 9.37
N ARG A 261 -13.87 -11.58 10.02
CA ARG A 261 -14.95 -11.68 11.02
C ARG A 261 -14.96 -10.57 12.09
N PRO A 262 -13.83 -10.14 12.68
CA PRO A 262 -13.82 -9.03 13.64
C PRO A 262 -14.45 -7.74 13.09
N LEU A 263 -14.19 -7.41 11.83
CA LEU A 263 -14.76 -6.23 11.16
C LEU A 263 -16.27 -6.37 10.97
N GLN A 264 -16.75 -7.56 10.61
CA GLN A 264 -18.19 -7.83 10.49
C GLN A 264 -18.90 -7.67 11.83
N LEU A 265 -18.29 -8.10 12.94
CA LEU A 265 -18.85 -7.94 14.27
C LEU A 265 -18.97 -6.46 14.68
N ILE A 266 -18.03 -5.61 14.26
CA ILE A 266 -18.10 -4.16 14.48
C ILE A 266 -19.25 -3.57 13.69
N GLN A 267 -19.40 -3.93 12.41
CA GLN A 267 -20.51 -3.47 11.59
C GLN A 267 -21.87 -3.89 12.18
N ASN A 268 -21.96 -5.13 12.67
CA ASN A 268 -23.15 -5.64 13.34
C ASN A 268 -23.47 -4.85 14.61
N ALA A 269 -22.47 -4.60 15.46
CA ALA A 269 -22.64 -3.78 16.67
C ALA A 269 -23.04 -2.34 16.34
N ALA A 270 -22.48 -1.78 15.26
CA ALA A 270 -22.81 -0.45 14.76
C ALA A 270 -24.26 -0.37 14.27
N ALA A 271 -24.75 -1.37 13.54
CA ALA A 271 -26.14 -1.43 13.12
C ALA A 271 -27.10 -1.52 14.32
N CYS A 272 -26.81 -2.39 15.29
CA CYS A 272 -27.59 -2.46 16.54
C CYS A 272 -27.60 -1.12 17.28
N LEU A 273 -26.47 -0.41 17.33
CA LEU A 273 -26.37 0.90 17.97
C LEU A 273 -27.31 1.95 17.34
N VAL A 274 -27.37 1.97 16.00
CA VAL A 274 -28.23 2.92 15.26
C VAL A 274 -29.70 2.70 15.65
N PHE A 275 -30.17 1.45 15.62
CA PHE A 275 -31.54 1.09 16.00
C PHE A 275 -31.79 1.00 17.51
N ASN A 276 -30.78 1.27 18.34
CA ASN A 276 -30.84 1.11 19.80
C ASN A 276 -31.24 -0.30 20.27
N LEU A 277 -30.73 -1.32 19.58
CA LEU A 277 -31.03 -2.71 19.86
C LEU A 277 -29.94 -3.38 20.72
N PRO A 278 -30.28 -4.49 21.41
CA PRO A 278 -29.31 -5.34 22.09
C PRO A 278 -28.20 -5.87 21.18
N LYS A 279 -27.09 -6.28 21.79
CA LYS A 279 -25.88 -6.75 21.09
C LYS A 279 -26.12 -7.96 20.17
N PHE A 280 -27.02 -8.86 20.55
CA PHE A 280 -27.28 -10.13 19.87
C PHE A 280 -28.52 -10.10 18.96
N SER A 281 -29.07 -8.92 18.68
CA SER A 281 -30.20 -8.79 17.76
C SER A 281 -29.84 -9.22 16.35
N HIS A 282 -30.83 -9.75 15.63
CA HIS A 282 -30.65 -10.21 14.25
C HIS A 282 -30.27 -9.02 13.34
N THR A 283 -29.03 -9.02 12.82
CA THR A 283 -28.47 -7.83 12.15
C THR A 283 -28.76 -7.76 10.66
N THR A 284 -29.02 -8.88 9.99
CA THR A 284 -29.36 -8.93 8.55
C THR A 284 -30.47 -7.94 8.14
N PRO A 285 -31.64 -7.86 8.82
CA PRO A 285 -32.67 -6.87 8.48
C PRO A 285 -32.23 -5.43 8.74
N LEU A 286 -31.39 -5.20 9.76
CA LEU A 286 -30.85 -3.88 10.10
C LEU A 286 -29.90 -3.38 9.00
N LEU A 287 -29.06 -4.26 8.47
CA LEU A 287 -28.17 -3.92 7.36
C LEU A 287 -28.97 -3.60 6.09
N ARG A 288 -30.05 -4.34 5.82
CA ARG A 288 -30.94 -4.06 4.68
C ARG A 288 -31.63 -2.71 4.80
N SER A 289 -32.21 -2.38 5.96
CA SER A 289 -32.86 -1.08 6.16
C SER A 289 -31.88 0.10 6.08
N LEU A 290 -30.63 -0.09 6.53
CA LEU A 290 -29.55 0.90 6.39
C LEU A 290 -28.91 0.92 4.99
N HIS A 291 -29.29 0.01 4.10
CA HIS A 291 -28.67 -0.19 2.79
C HIS A 291 -27.14 -0.42 2.88
N TRP A 292 -26.71 -1.13 3.93
CA TRP A 292 -25.32 -1.48 4.19
C TRP A 292 -25.01 -2.88 3.69
N LEU A 293 -24.01 -3.00 2.82
CA LEU A 293 -23.45 -4.29 2.42
C LEU A 293 -22.65 -4.91 3.58
N PRO A 294 -22.65 -6.24 3.76
CA PRO A 294 -21.70 -6.93 4.64
C PRO A 294 -20.24 -6.62 4.29
N ILE A 295 -19.30 -6.77 5.23
CA ILE A 295 -17.89 -6.39 5.03
C ILE A 295 -17.26 -7.13 3.85
N THR A 296 -17.50 -8.43 3.71
CA THR A 296 -16.98 -9.21 2.58
C THR A 296 -17.48 -8.66 1.24
N ALA A 297 -18.76 -8.30 1.16
CA ALA A 297 -19.36 -7.69 -0.01
C ALA A 297 -18.80 -6.27 -0.27
N ARG A 298 -18.48 -5.50 0.76
CA ARG A 298 -17.83 -4.18 0.62
C ARG A 298 -16.42 -4.27 0.05
N ILE A 299 -15.64 -5.25 0.50
CA ILE A 299 -14.30 -5.53 -0.04
C ILE A 299 -14.43 -5.90 -1.52
N HIS A 300 -15.35 -6.82 -1.84
CA HIS A 300 -15.63 -7.23 -3.21
C HIS A 300 -16.04 -6.05 -4.09
N PHE A 301 -16.98 -5.23 -3.61
CA PHE A 301 -17.45 -4.03 -4.30
C PHE A 301 -16.30 -3.06 -4.63
N LYS A 302 -15.45 -2.75 -3.65
CA LYS A 302 -14.31 -1.83 -3.87
C LYS A 302 -13.26 -2.40 -4.80
N THR A 303 -12.94 -3.69 -4.71
CA THR A 303 -12.04 -4.36 -5.66
C THR A 303 -12.60 -4.31 -7.08
N MET A 304 -13.91 -4.50 -7.26
CA MET A 304 -14.56 -4.41 -8.58
C MET A 304 -14.64 -2.99 -9.12
N VAL A 305 -14.81 -1.98 -8.27
CA VAL A 305 -14.70 -0.57 -8.68
C VAL A 305 -13.29 -0.25 -9.19
N LEU A 306 -12.25 -0.73 -8.51
CA LEU A 306 -10.87 -0.58 -8.98
C LEU A 306 -10.64 -1.30 -10.32
N ALA A 307 -11.20 -2.51 -10.47
CA ALA A 307 -11.14 -3.26 -11.72
C ALA A 307 -11.86 -2.55 -12.87
N TYR A 308 -13.02 -1.91 -12.61
CA TYR A 308 -13.75 -1.12 -13.59
C TYR A 308 -12.92 0.07 -14.08
N HIS A 309 -12.26 0.78 -13.16
CA HIS A 309 -11.36 1.88 -13.53
C HIS A 309 -10.20 1.41 -14.38
N ALA A 310 -9.59 0.28 -14.02
CA ALA A 310 -8.50 -0.33 -14.78
C ALA A 310 -8.94 -0.76 -16.19
N ALA A 311 -10.08 -1.45 -16.29
CA ALA A 311 -10.61 -1.97 -17.55
C ALA A 311 -11.05 -0.88 -18.53
N ASN A 312 -11.52 0.26 -18.04
CA ASN A 312 -11.93 1.40 -18.86
C ASN A 312 -10.83 2.46 -19.03
N GLY A 313 -9.59 2.19 -18.60
CA GLY A 313 -8.47 3.12 -18.79
C GLY A 313 -8.52 4.40 -17.94
N SER A 314 -9.38 4.47 -16.92
CA SER A 314 -9.53 5.64 -16.03
C SER A 314 -8.77 5.52 -14.71
N GLY A 315 -8.14 4.38 -14.45
CA GLY A 315 -7.29 4.15 -13.26
C GLY A 315 -5.83 4.59 -13.47
N HIS A 316 -4.99 4.43 -12.46
CA HIS A 316 -3.55 4.63 -12.61
C HIS A 316 -2.94 3.54 -13.51
N SER A 317 -1.92 3.91 -14.31
CA SER A 317 -1.24 3.00 -15.25
C SER A 317 -0.82 1.68 -14.60
N TYR A 318 -0.23 1.74 -13.40
CA TYR A 318 0.22 0.54 -12.68
C TYR A 318 -0.92 -0.44 -12.35
N ILE A 319 -2.17 0.01 -12.18
CA ILE A 319 -3.33 -0.87 -11.96
C ILE A 319 -3.87 -1.38 -13.30
N GLN A 320 -3.86 -0.52 -14.34
CA GLN A 320 -4.26 -0.91 -15.69
C GLN A 320 -3.38 -2.06 -16.21
N ASP A 321 -2.06 -1.96 -16.01
CA ASP A 321 -1.10 -2.99 -16.44
C ASP A 321 -1.34 -4.35 -15.79
N MET A 322 -1.92 -4.36 -14.58
CA MET A 322 -2.30 -5.59 -13.86
C MET A 322 -3.59 -6.24 -14.39
N VAL A 323 -4.40 -5.52 -15.17
CA VAL A 323 -5.71 -5.96 -15.64
C VAL A 323 -5.77 -5.91 -17.16
N LYS A 324 -5.53 -7.06 -17.80
CA LYS A 324 -5.49 -7.16 -19.26
C LYS A 324 -6.85 -7.53 -19.84
N PRO A 325 -7.35 -6.82 -20.88
CA PRO A 325 -8.52 -7.26 -21.62
C PRO A 325 -8.32 -8.66 -22.21
N TYR A 326 -9.37 -9.48 -22.19
CA TYR A 326 -9.33 -10.79 -22.83
C TYR A 326 -9.45 -10.65 -24.35
N THR A 327 -8.37 -10.99 -25.06
CA THR A 327 -8.35 -11.06 -26.53
C THR A 327 -8.48 -12.53 -26.98
N PRO A 328 -9.62 -12.94 -27.55
CA PRO A 328 -9.77 -14.31 -28.05
C PRO A 328 -8.92 -14.55 -29.30
N ALA A 329 -8.39 -15.76 -29.47
CA ALA A 329 -7.58 -16.14 -30.64
C ALA A 329 -8.37 -16.16 -31.97
N ARG A 330 -9.71 -16.12 -31.90
CA ARG A 330 -10.63 -16.05 -33.04
C ARG A 330 -11.80 -15.15 -32.66
N ALA A 331 -12.43 -14.48 -33.63
CA ALA A 331 -13.64 -13.69 -33.40
C ALA A 331 -14.76 -14.58 -32.85
N LEU A 332 -15.11 -14.41 -31.57
CA LEU A 332 -16.15 -15.15 -30.87
C LEU A 332 -17.22 -14.18 -30.35
N ARG A 333 -18.46 -14.66 -30.18
CA ARG A 333 -19.54 -13.89 -29.52
C ARG A 333 -19.17 -13.44 -28.10
N SER A 334 -18.20 -14.09 -27.46
CA SER A 334 -17.66 -13.71 -26.14
C SER A 334 -16.79 -12.44 -26.17
N ALA A 335 -16.36 -11.97 -27.36
CA ALA A 335 -15.53 -10.77 -27.51
C ALA A 335 -16.25 -9.48 -27.07
N SER A 336 -17.58 -9.41 -27.22
CA SER A 336 -18.39 -8.25 -26.82
C SER A 336 -18.66 -8.17 -25.31
N THR A 337 -18.21 -9.17 -24.53
CA THR A 337 -18.61 -9.32 -23.11
C THR A 337 -17.66 -8.66 -22.11
N LYS A 338 -16.71 -7.82 -22.57
CA LYS A 338 -15.70 -7.11 -21.75
C LYS A 338 -15.04 -8.00 -20.68
N ARG A 339 -14.56 -9.19 -21.06
CA ARG A 339 -13.86 -10.10 -20.15
C ARG A 339 -12.44 -9.66 -19.89
N LEU A 340 -11.90 -10.06 -18.74
CA LEU A 340 -10.51 -9.86 -18.38
C LEU A 340 -9.73 -11.17 -18.52
N ALA A 341 -8.48 -11.09 -18.95
CA ALA A 341 -7.56 -12.22 -19.01
C ALA A 341 -7.16 -12.61 -17.58
N ALA A 342 -7.70 -13.71 -17.08
CA ALA A 342 -7.30 -14.26 -15.79
C ALA A 342 -6.02 -15.09 -15.97
N PRO A 343 -4.96 -14.86 -15.17
CA PRO A 343 -3.75 -15.68 -15.25
C PRO A 343 -4.06 -17.14 -14.94
N SER A 344 -3.60 -18.05 -15.80
CA SER A 344 -3.79 -19.49 -15.63
C SER A 344 -2.92 -20.00 -14.48
N LEU A 345 -3.50 -20.15 -13.30
CA LEU A 345 -2.87 -20.87 -12.19
C LEU A 345 -2.80 -22.37 -12.53
N ARG A 346 -1.77 -22.80 -13.26
CA ARG A 346 -1.50 -24.24 -13.46
C ARG A 346 -1.24 -24.85 -12.07
N ARG A 347 -2.16 -25.71 -11.61
CA ARG A 347 -2.09 -26.51 -10.37
C ARG A 347 -1.41 -25.78 -9.20
N GLY A 348 -2.09 -24.78 -8.64
CA GLY A 348 -1.71 -24.23 -7.34
C GLY A 348 -2.10 -25.15 -6.17
N PRO A 349 -1.40 -25.11 -5.02
CA PRO A 349 -1.66 -25.97 -3.87
C PRO A 349 -3.05 -25.73 -3.27
N LYS A 350 -3.56 -26.68 -2.48
CA LYS A 350 -4.85 -26.65 -1.75
C LYS A 350 -5.09 -25.38 -0.89
N PHE A 351 -4.08 -24.53 -0.70
CA PHE A 351 -4.16 -23.29 0.09
C PHE A 351 -3.69 -22.06 -0.71
N PRO A 352 -4.48 -20.97 -0.75
CA PRO A 352 -4.12 -19.75 -1.46
C PRO A 352 -2.88 -19.08 -0.84
N SER A 353 -1.80 -18.99 -1.59
CA SER A 353 -0.62 -18.19 -1.23
C SER A 353 -0.92 -16.69 -1.31
N ALA A 354 -0.08 -15.83 -0.70
CA ALA A 354 -0.18 -14.37 -0.86
C ALA A 354 -0.23 -13.94 -2.34
N LYS A 355 0.49 -14.65 -3.22
CA LYS A 355 0.45 -14.41 -4.68
C LYS A 355 -0.93 -14.67 -5.29
N THR A 356 -1.64 -15.72 -4.87
CA THR A 356 -3.02 -16.00 -5.34
C THR A 356 -4.07 -15.03 -4.80
N ARG A 357 -3.73 -14.26 -3.76
CA ARG A 357 -4.57 -13.18 -3.19
C ARG A 357 -4.33 -11.83 -3.86
N GLY A 358 -3.38 -11.75 -4.81
CA GLY A 358 -3.04 -10.50 -5.49
C GLY A 358 -4.19 -9.97 -6.35
N PHE A 359 -4.27 -8.64 -6.46
CA PHE A 359 -5.29 -7.96 -7.26
C PHE A 359 -5.31 -8.44 -8.73
N ALA A 360 -4.14 -8.62 -9.34
CA ALA A 360 -3.99 -9.10 -10.73
C ALA A 360 -4.60 -10.51 -10.97
N ILE A 361 -4.84 -11.28 -9.92
CA ILE A 361 -5.42 -12.63 -10.01
C ILE A 361 -6.90 -12.62 -9.60
N LEU A 362 -7.19 -12.03 -8.44
CA LEU A 362 -8.55 -11.99 -7.91
C LEU A 362 -9.48 -11.11 -8.73
N ALA A 363 -9.03 -9.94 -9.18
CA ALA A 363 -9.90 -9.00 -9.87
C ALA A 363 -10.40 -9.55 -11.21
N PRO A 364 -9.56 -10.12 -12.11
CA PRO A 364 -10.07 -10.75 -13.33
C PRO A 364 -11.00 -11.94 -13.07
N LYS A 365 -10.74 -12.74 -12.02
CA LYS A 365 -11.58 -13.88 -11.66
C LYS A 365 -12.99 -13.41 -11.25
N TRP A 366 -13.07 -12.53 -10.26
CA TRP A 366 -14.32 -11.97 -9.78
C TRP A 366 -15.06 -11.19 -10.86
N TRP A 367 -14.34 -10.43 -11.69
CA TRP A 367 -14.95 -9.71 -12.81
C TRP A 367 -15.63 -10.64 -13.80
N ASN A 368 -15.00 -11.77 -14.13
CA ASN A 368 -15.54 -12.73 -15.08
C ASN A 368 -16.72 -13.54 -14.53
N GLU A 369 -16.89 -13.59 -13.21
CA GLU A 369 -18.07 -14.16 -12.53
C GLU A 369 -19.28 -13.21 -12.59
N LEU A 370 -19.07 -11.92 -12.90
CA LEU A 370 -20.15 -10.94 -12.97
C LEU A 370 -21.07 -11.14 -14.19
N PRO A 371 -22.38 -10.86 -14.03
CA PRO A 371 -23.32 -10.73 -15.14
C PRO A 371 -22.85 -9.74 -16.22
N ILE A 372 -23.24 -10.00 -17.46
CA ILE A 372 -22.78 -9.22 -18.62
C ILE A 372 -23.26 -7.76 -18.55
N ASP A 373 -24.49 -7.54 -18.11
CA ASP A 373 -25.12 -6.24 -17.94
C ASP A 373 -24.37 -5.34 -16.95
N ILE A 374 -23.72 -5.94 -15.96
CA ILE A 374 -22.88 -5.21 -15.02
C ILE A 374 -21.54 -4.85 -15.65
N ARG A 375 -20.89 -5.82 -16.32
CA ARG A 375 -19.59 -5.60 -16.99
C ARG A 375 -19.64 -4.59 -18.11
N THR A 376 -20.73 -4.55 -18.87
CA THR A 376 -20.89 -3.64 -20.01
C THR A 376 -21.46 -2.28 -19.61
N ALA A 377 -21.60 -1.97 -18.32
CA ALA A 377 -22.13 -0.69 -17.87
C ALA A 377 -21.32 0.51 -18.42
N ASP A 378 -22.02 1.45 -19.04
CA ASP A 378 -21.42 2.59 -19.74
C ASP A 378 -20.83 3.66 -18.81
N SER A 379 -21.30 3.70 -17.56
CA SER A 379 -20.82 4.65 -16.55
C SER A 379 -20.53 3.98 -15.22
N LEU A 380 -19.59 4.57 -14.47
CA LEU A 380 -19.24 4.14 -13.12
C LEU A 380 -20.45 4.20 -12.18
N HIS A 381 -21.34 5.18 -12.36
CA HIS A 381 -22.54 5.31 -11.54
C HIS A 381 -23.49 4.12 -11.75
N THR A 382 -23.78 3.77 -13.01
CA THR A 382 -24.61 2.61 -13.36
C THR A 382 -23.96 1.31 -12.87
N PHE A 383 -22.64 1.18 -13.05
CA PHE A 383 -21.87 0.04 -12.55
C PHE A 383 -22.02 -0.11 -11.03
N ARG A 384 -21.76 0.94 -10.24
CA ARG A 384 -21.87 0.92 -8.77
C ARG A 384 -23.28 0.55 -8.31
N ARG A 385 -24.32 1.08 -8.97
CA ARG A 385 -25.71 0.76 -8.64
C ARG A 385 -26.01 -0.72 -8.88
N ARG A 386 -25.71 -1.24 -10.07
CA ARG A 386 -25.97 -2.66 -10.42
C ARG A 386 -25.14 -3.62 -9.55
N MET A 387 -23.87 -3.28 -9.30
CA MET A 387 -23.00 -4.05 -8.41
C MET A 387 -23.55 -4.14 -6.99
N LYS A 388 -24.08 -3.04 -6.44
CA LYS A 388 -24.67 -3.03 -5.09
C LYS A 388 -25.98 -3.83 -5.01
N THR A 389 -26.70 -4.00 -6.12
CA THR A 389 -27.89 -4.86 -6.18
C THR A 389 -27.53 -6.33 -6.32
N HIS A 390 -26.42 -6.64 -6.99
CA HIS A 390 -25.92 -7.99 -7.18
C HIS A 390 -25.30 -8.61 -5.92
N LEU A 391 -24.66 -7.77 -5.08
CA LEU A 391 -24.04 -8.14 -3.81
C LEU A 391 -24.99 -7.95 -2.63
#